data_AF-A0A6B9ZMJ1-F1
#
_entry.id   AF-A0A6B9ZMJ1-F1
#
_cell.length_a   1.000
_cell.length_b   1.000
_cell.length_c   1.000
_cell.angle_alpha   90.00
_cell.angle_beta   90.00
_cell.angle_gamma   90.00
#
_symmetry.space_group_name_H-M   'P 1'
#
loop_
_entity.id
_entity.type
_entity.pdbx_description
1 polymer ?
#
loop_
_entity_poly.entity_id
_entity_poly.type
_entity_poly.pdbx_seq_one_letter_code
_entity_poly.pdbx_strand_id
1 'polypeptide(L)'
;MTPRFTKQQFDMIIDYLKANSINDPGLRQEIADHIALTVEMYMKQGVDFDTAFRTACRDWERKGLLEIRQHKESYDSYPSFLTPLFLNRLLLFAVAVLLAGIYMREEHLPFRTIVIMTGGALVGYIYLPLLLLHSLGGIANKTRQISGFIVQFALLHAGIAYILHWEMQTFLVVTAFVFAFIWLVVYVIIPSIKSKQYI
;
A
#
# COMPACT_ATOMS: atom_id res chain seq x y z
N MET A 1 38.35 -1.09 -15.80
CA MET A 1 37.92 -0.86 -14.41
C MET A 1 36.64 -0.04 -14.46
N THR A 2 35.49 -0.61 -14.09
CA THR A 2 34.23 0.15 -14.01
C THR A 2 34.30 1.09 -12.80
N PRO A 3 34.00 2.39 -12.95
CA PRO A 3 34.02 3.31 -11.82
C PRO A 3 32.89 2.92 -10.85
N ARG A 4 33.26 2.55 -9.62
CA ARG A 4 32.29 2.30 -8.54
C ARG A 4 31.80 3.64 -8.01
N PHE A 5 30.49 3.84 -8.07
CA PHE A 5 29.80 4.95 -7.43
C PHE A 5 30.17 4.99 -5.92
N THR A 6 30.68 6.12 -5.44
CA THR A 6 31.23 6.24 -4.08
C THR A 6 30.24 6.85 -3.10
N LYS A 7 30.39 6.56 -1.80
CA LYS A 7 29.54 7.15 -0.74
C LYS A 7 29.55 8.69 -0.76
N GLN A 8 30.71 9.29 -1.01
CA GLN A 8 30.82 10.75 -1.15
C GLN A 8 29.97 11.31 -2.31
N GLN A 9 29.90 10.59 -3.43
CA GLN A 9 29.05 10.98 -4.56
C GLN A 9 27.56 10.83 -4.25
N PHE A 10 27.18 9.88 -3.40
CA PHE A 10 25.81 9.76 -2.89
C PHE A 10 25.45 10.93 -1.96
N ASP A 11 26.36 11.29 -1.05
CA ASP A 11 26.15 12.40 -0.11
C ASP A 11 25.98 13.74 -0.86
N MET A 12 26.71 13.93 -1.97
CA MET A 12 26.52 15.08 -2.86
C MET A 12 25.11 15.16 -3.47
N ILE A 13 24.51 14.03 -3.83
CA ILE A 13 23.12 13.98 -4.32
C ILE A 13 22.16 14.36 -3.20
N ILE A 14 22.36 13.82 -1.99
CA ILE A 14 21.51 14.11 -0.83
C ILE A 14 21.55 15.60 -0.48
N ASP A 15 22.74 16.21 -0.51
CA ASP A 15 22.90 17.64 -0.21
C ASP A 15 22.30 18.54 -1.30
N TYR A 16 22.38 18.13 -2.57
CA TYR A 16 21.66 18.78 -3.67
C TYR A 16 20.13 18.76 -3.45
N LEU A 17 19.57 17.64 -3.00
CA LEU A 17 18.12 17.52 -2.75
C LEU A 17 17.68 18.32 -1.51
N LYS A 18 18.52 18.41 -0.47
CA LYS A 18 18.27 19.29 0.68
C LYS A 18 18.26 20.77 0.27
N ALA A 19 19.22 21.19 -0.56
CA ALA A 19 19.30 22.56 -1.07
C ALA A 19 18.07 22.94 -1.91
N ASN A 20 17.44 21.97 -2.58
CA ASN A 20 16.22 22.15 -3.37
C ASN A 20 14.91 21.92 -2.58
N SER A 21 14.94 22.07 -1.24
CA SER A 21 13.75 22.06 -0.36
C SER A 21 12.98 20.72 -0.29
N ILE A 22 13.60 19.59 -0.62
CA ILE A 22 13.00 18.26 -0.43
C ILE A 22 13.22 17.82 1.03
N ASN A 23 12.25 18.18 1.87
CA ASN A 23 12.33 18.04 3.32
C ASN A 23 11.86 16.67 3.84
N ASP A 24 11.07 15.93 3.06
CA ASP A 24 10.65 14.57 3.44
C ASP A 24 11.81 13.57 3.32
N PRO A 25 12.22 12.89 4.41
CA PRO A 25 13.37 11.99 4.39
C PRO A 25 13.19 10.76 3.50
N GLY A 26 11.97 10.22 3.40
CA GLY A 26 11.68 9.02 2.61
C GLY A 26 11.74 9.30 1.11
N LEU A 27 11.06 10.36 0.69
CA LEU A 27 11.08 10.86 -0.67
C LEU A 27 12.48 11.27 -1.12
N ARG A 28 13.24 11.93 -0.24
CA ARG A 28 14.62 12.32 -0.53
C ARG A 28 15.52 11.11 -0.79
N GLN A 29 15.37 10.05 -0.01
CA GLN A 29 16.14 8.82 -0.20
C GLN A 29 15.79 8.14 -1.52
N GLU A 30 14.50 8.03 -1.83
CA GLU A 30 14.03 7.41 -3.07
C GLU A 30 14.50 8.18 -4.32
N ILE A 31 14.46 9.50 -4.29
CA ILE A 31 14.97 10.35 -5.38
C ILE A 31 16.49 10.21 -5.49
N ALA A 32 17.21 10.19 -4.37
CA ALA A 32 18.66 10.05 -4.37
C ALA A 32 19.11 8.72 -5.00
N ASP A 33 18.43 7.63 -4.66
CA ASP A 33 18.69 6.31 -5.22
C ASP A 33 18.46 6.30 -6.75
N HIS A 34 17.40 6.96 -7.22
CA HIS A 34 17.10 7.04 -8.64
C HIS A 34 18.12 7.90 -9.41
N ILE A 35 18.55 9.03 -8.84
CA ILE A 35 19.61 9.87 -9.44
C ILE A 35 20.93 9.09 -9.44
N ALA A 36 21.28 8.40 -8.36
CA ALA A 36 22.51 7.61 -8.26
C ALA A 36 22.60 6.51 -9.34
N LEU A 37 21.52 5.74 -9.54
CA LEU A 37 21.42 4.74 -10.61
C LEU A 37 21.60 5.35 -12.00
N THR A 38 21.04 6.54 -12.22
CA THR A 38 21.11 7.24 -13.50
C THR A 38 22.52 7.77 -13.77
N VAL A 39 23.17 8.31 -12.74
CA VAL A 39 24.58 8.74 -12.80
C VAL A 39 25.49 7.54 -13.08
N GLU A 40 25.29 6.42 -12.40
CA GLU A 40 26.07 5.21 -12.63
C GLU A 40 25.92 4.70 -14.07
N MET A 41 24.71 4.78 -14.64
CA MET A 41 24.46 4.43 -16.04
C MET A 41 25.26 5.31 -17.00
N TYR A 42 25.29 6.63 -16.81
CA TYR A 42 26.08 7.54 -17.66
C TYR A 42 27.59 7.35 -17.47
N MET A 43 28.04 7.11 -16.23
CA MET A 43 29.45 6.81 -15.96
C MET A 43 29.90 5.51 -16.64
N LYS A 44 29.03 4.50 -16.71
CA LYS A 44 29.29 3.26 -17.48
C LYS A 44 29.41 3.49 -18.99
N GLN A 45 28.81 4.57 -19.50
CA GLN A 45 28.91 4.99 -20.90
C GLN A 45 30.15 5.87 -21.16
N GLY A 46 31.02 6.07 -20.15
CA GLY A 46 32.25 6.84 -20.28
C GLY A 46 32.11 8.34 -19.99
N VAL A 47 30.95 8.77 -19.49
CA VAL A 47 30.73 10.17 -19.07
C VAL A 47 31.38 10.41 -17.71
N ASP A 48 32.00 11.57 -17.50
CA ASP A 48 32.54 11.95 -16.20
C ASP A 48 31.42 12.18 -15.16
N PHE A 49 31.74 12.05 -13.88
CA PHE A 49 30.76 12.13 -12.80
C PHE A 49 29.99 13.47 -12.78
N ASP A 50 30.67 14.60 -12.96
CA ASP A 50 30.04 15.92 -12.88
C ASP A 50 29.02 16.12 -14.02
N THR A 51 29.39 15.72 -15.24
CA THR A 51 28.50 15.77 -16.40
C THR A 51 27.35 14.77 -16.26
N ALA A 52 27.61 13.56 -15.77
CA ALA A 52 26.61 12.55 -15.50
C ALA A 52 25.61 13.02 -14.42
N PHE A 53 26.10 13.63 -13.35
CA PHE A 53 25.30 14.17 -12.25
C PHE A 53 24.40 15.32 -12.69
N ARG A 54 24.93 16.32 -13.40
CA ARG A 54 24.14 17.43 -13.94
C ARG A 54 23.07 16.96 -14.92
N THR A 55 23.42 15.98 -15.77
CA THR A 55 22.49 15.40 -16.74
C THR A 55 21.38 14.62 -16.04
N ALA A 56 21.72 13.80 -15.05
CA ALA A 56 20.76 13.05 -14.25
C ALA A 56 19.81 13.97 -13.47
N CYS A 57 20.30 15.06 -12.89
CA CYS A 57 19.47 16.04 -12.19
C CYS A 57 18.49 16.75 -13.14
N ARG A 58 18.96 17.18 -14.32
CA ARG A 58 18.10 17.82 -15.33
C ARG A 58 17.03 16.87 -15.87
N ASP A 59 17.39 15.62 -16.13
CA ASP A 59 16.46 14.61 -16.60
C ASP A 59 15.44 14.24 -15.52
N TRP A 60 15.86 14.23 -14.25
CA TRP A 60 14.97 14.09 -13.10
C TRP A 60 14.04 15.29 -12.95
N GLU A 61 14.51 16.54 -13.05
CA GLU A 61 13.61 17.70 -12.97
C GLU A 61 12.53 17.65 -14.06
N ARG A 62 12.90 17.25 -15.28
CA ARG A 62 11.94 17.11 -16.38
C ARG A 62 10.96 15.96 -16.16
N LYS A 63 11.44 14.79 -15.74
CA LYS A 63 10.60 13.59 -15.51
C LYS A 63 9.78 13.68 -14.21
N GLY A 64 10.39 14.15 -13.13
CA GLY A 64 9.77 14.37 -11.82
C GLY A 64 8.66 15.42 -11.89
N LEU A 65 8.82 16.51 -12.66
CA LEU A 65 7.73 17.47 -12.89
C LEU A 65 6.59 16.88 -13.74
N LEU A 66 6.90 15.98 -14.68
CA LEU A 66 5.90 15.25 -15.46
C LEU A 66 5.16 14.21 -14.62
N GLU A 67 5.86 13.46 -13.78
CA GLU A 67 5.28 12.50 -12.84
C GLU A 67 4.45 13.20 -11.78
N ILE A 68 4.93 14.31 -11.20
CA ILE A 68 4.15 15.13 -10.26
C ILE A 68 2.90 15.68 -10.95
N ARG A 69 2.97 16.15 -12.20
CA ARG A 69 1.78 16.60 -12.96
C ARG A 69 0.80 15.46 -13.26
N GLN A 70 1.30 14.31 -13.69
CA GLN A 70 0.47 13.12 -13.94
C GLN A 70 -0.18 12.59 -12.64
N HIS A 71 0.52 12.69 -11.51
CA HIS A 71 -0.03 12.35 -10.20
C HIS A 71 -0.97 13.43 -9.66
N LYS A 72 -0.81 14.70 -10.05
CA LYS A 72 -1.71 15.80 -9.66
C LYS A 72 -3.10 15.66 -10.30
N GLU A 73 -3.18 15.27 -11.57
CA GLU A 73 -4.47 14.92 -12.21
C GLU A 73 -5.13 13.70 -11.57
N SER A 74 -4.33 12.75 -11.05
CA SER A 74 -4.84 11.62 -10.28
C SER A 74 -5.29 12.01 -8.86
N TYR A 75 -4.72 13.07 -8.26
CA TYR A 75 -5.06 13.54 -6.92
C TYR A 75 -6.43 14.24 -6.88
N ASP A 76 -6.77 14.96 -7.95
CA ASP A 76 -8.06 15.66 -8.11
C ASP A 76 -9.24 14.71 -8.43
N SER A 77 -8.97 13.43 -8.72
CA SER A 77 -10.00 12.44 -9.05
C SER A 77 -10.52 11.64 -7.83
N TYR A 78 -9.90 11.77 -6.66
CA TYR A 78 -10.36 11.07 -5.45
C TYR A 78 -11.39 11.92 -4.68
N PRO A 79 -12.50 11.31 -4.23
CA PRO A 79 -13.47 12.01 -3.40
C PRO A 79 -12.79 12.64 -2.18
N SER A 80 -12.91 13.96 -2.01
CA SER A 80 -12.26 14.73 -0.93
C SER A 80 -12.65 14.26 0.48
N PHE A 81 -13.74 13.51 0.62
CA PHE A 81 -14.18 12.92 1.88
C PHE A 81 -13.38 11.66 2.27
N LEU A 82 -12.68 10.99 1.35
CA LEU A 82 -11.93 9.75 1.59
C LEU A 82 -10.59 10.00 2.27
N THR A 83 -10.64 10.65 3.43
CA THR A 83 -9.48 10.84 4.29
C THR A 83 -9.21 9.58 5.14
N PRO A 84 -7.95 9.34 5.58
CA PRO A 84 -7.65 8.26 6.52
C PRO A 84 -8.46 8.33 7.81
N LEU A 85 -8.77 9.55 8.28
CA LEU A 85 -9.62 9.78 9.44
C LEU A 85 -11.06 9.30 9.22
N PHE A 86 -11.62 9.56 8.05
CA PHE A 86 -12.95 9.06 7.67
C PHE A 86 -12.98 7.54 7.61
N LEU A 87 -11.99 6.92 6.94
CA LEU A 87 -11.89 5.46 6.84
C LEU A 87 -11.78 4.78 8.21
N ASN A 88 -10.96 5.33 9.11
CA ASN A 88 -10.83 4.80 10.48
C ASN A 88 -12.14 4.91 11.28
N ARG A 89 -12.85 6.05 11.18
CA ARG A 89 -14.14 6.23 11.85
C ARG A 89 -15.21 5.27 11.29
N LEU A 90 -15.25 5.11 9.97
CA LEU A 90 -16.16 4.19 9.30
C LEU A 90 -15.87 2.74 9.73
N LEU A 91 -14.60 2.33 9.78
CA LEU A 91 -14.21 1.01 10.25
C LEU A 91 -14.65 0.77 11.69
N LEU A 92 -14.33 1.71 12.59
CA LEU A 92 -14.70 1.61 14.01
C LEU A 92 -16.21 1.45 14.17
N PHE A 93 -16.99 2.26 13.44
CA PHE A 93 -18.45 2.14 13.44
C PHE A 93 -18.92 0.79 12.91
N ALA A 94 -18.44 0.36 11.74
CA ALA A 94 -18.83 -0.90 11.12
C ALA A 94 -18.49 -2.12 12.00
N VAL A 95 -17.30 -2.13 12.59
CA VAL A 95 -16.85 -3.18 13.51
C VAL A 95 -17.64 -3.14 14.80
N ALA A 96 -17.95 -1.97 15.36
CA ALA A 96 -18.79 -1.87 16.55
C ALA A 96 -20.19 -2.45 16.33
N VAL A 97 -20.81 -2.18 15.18
CA VAL A 97 -22.11 -2.78 14.80
C VAL A 97 -21.98 -4.30 14.67
N LEU A 98 -20.93 -4.80 14.02
CA LEU A 98 -20.71 -6.24 13.87
C LEU A 98 -20.50 -6.93 15.23
N LEU A 99 -19.67 -6.35 16.10
CA LEU A 99 -19.42 -6.86 17.45
C LEU A 99 -20.67 -6.81 18.32
N ALA A 100 -21.50 -5.77 18.21
CA ALA A 100 -22.79 -5.72 18.88
C ALA A 100 -23.69 -6.88 18.43
N GLY A 101 -23.72 -7.19 17.12
CA GLY A 101 -24.47 -8.35 16.60
C GLY A 101 -23.94 -9.69 17.12
N ILE A 102 -22.63 -9.85 17.23
CA ILE A 102 -21.99 -11.04 17.82
C ILE A 102 -22.35 -11.15 19.30
N TYR A 103 -22.25 -10.07 20.07
CA TYR A 103 -22.66 -10.04 21.48
C TYR A 103 -24.14 -10.42 21.63
N MET A 104 -25.02 -9.84 20.80
CA MET A 104 -26.45 -10.19 20.78
C MET A 104 -26.69 -11.67 20.47
N ARG A 105 -25.81 -12.32 19.70
CA ARG A 105 -25.90 -13.75 19.43
C ARG A 105 -25.60 -14.58 20.66
N GLU A 106 -24.54 -14.26 21.40
CA GLU A 106 -24.18 -14.97 22.63
C GLU A 106 -25.27 -14.80 23.71
N GLU A 107 -25.85 -13.61 23.81
CA GLU A 107 -26.96 -13.30 24.72
C GLU A 107 -28.34 -13.73 24.19
N HIS A 108 -28.40 -14.44 23.04
CA HIS A 108 -29.63 -14.93 22.41
C HIS A 108 -30.69 -13.84 22.13
N LEU A 109 -30.26 -12.59 21.99
CA LEU A 109 -31.13 -11.45 21.74
C LEU A 109 -31.81 -11.53 20.37
N PRO A 110 -33.02 -10.94 20.22
CA PRO A 110 -33.69 -10.85 18.93
C PRO A 110 -32.87 -10.01 17.94
N PHE A 111 -33.11 -10.18 16.64
CA PHE A 111 -32.45 -9.43 15.57
C PHE A 111 -30.92 -9.61 15.42
N ARG A 112 -30.28 -10.49 16.21
CA ARG A 112 -28.82 -10.77 16.13
C ARG A 112 -28.31 -10.96 14.70
N THR A 113 -29.02 -11.75 13.90
CA THR A 113 -28.63 -12.05 12.51
C THR A 113 -28.65 -10.80 11.64
N ILE A 114 -29.67 -9.95 11.80
CA ILE A 114 -29.78 -8.70 11.04
C ILE A 114 -28.61 -7.78 11.40
N VAL A 115 -28.31 -7.63 12.69
CA VAL A 115 -27.22 -6.76 13.15
C VAL A 115 -25.85 -7.28 12.67
N ILE A 116 -25.61 -8.60 12.74
CA ILE A 116 -24.40 -9.23 12.18
C ILE A 116 -24.30 -8.96 10.67
N MET A 117 -25.39 -9.13 9.92
CA MET A 117 -25.39 -8.86 8.48
C MET A 117 -25.16 -7.39 8.15
N THR A 118 -25.75 -6.47 8.92
CA THR A 118 -25.53 -5.04 8.73
C THR A 118 -24.08 -4.68 9.00
N GLY A 119 -23.49 -5.12 10.12
CA GLY A 119 -22.08 -4.88 10.43
C GLY A 119 -21.15 -5.50 9.37
N GLY A 120 -21.41 -6.75 8.99
CA GLY A 120 -20.70 -7.43 7.92
C GLY A 120 -20.79 -6.71 6.58
N ALA A 121 -21.97 -6.19 6.22
CA ALA A 121 -22.18 -5.44 4.99
C ALA A 121 -21.43 -4.10 5.01
N LEU A 122 -21.45 -3.38 6.14
CA LEU A 122 -20.69 -2.14 6.33
C LEU A 122 -19.18 -2.40 6.16
N VAL A 123 -18.63 -3.48 6.72
CA VAL A 123 -17.21 -3.82 6.55
C VAL A 123 -16.91 -4.25 5.11
N GLY A 124 -17.68 -5.20 4.59
CA GLY A 124 -17.38 -5.90 3.34
C GLY A 124 -17.67 -5.10 2.08
N TYR A 125 -18.81 -4.40 2.05
CA TYR A 125 -19.32 -3.75 0.84
C TYR A 125 -19.21 -2.23 0.85
N ILE A 126 -18.86 -1.63 2.00
CA ILE A 126 -18.62 -0.18 2.10
C ILE A 126 -17.17 0.10 2.46
N TYR A 127 -16.71 -0.34 3.63
CA TYR A 127 -15.36 -0.03 4.10
C TYR A 127 -14.27 -0.62 3.20
N LEU A 128 -14.31 -1.93 2.90
CA LEU A 128 -13.25 -2.57 2.11
C LEU A 128 -13.12 -1.98 0.68
N PRO A 129 -14.20 -1.72 -0.08
CA PRO A 129 -14.08 -1.06 -1.39
C PRO A 129 -13.53 0.36 -1.30
N LEU A 130 -13.93 1.13 -0.29
CA LEU A 130 -13.41 2.49 -0.07
C LEU A 130 -11.93 2.47 0.34
N LEU A 131 -11.52 1.49 1.14
CA LEU A 131 -10.11 1.26 1.49
C LEU A 131 -9.30 0.89 0.25
N LEU A 132 -9.82 -0.01 -0.60
CA LEU A 132 -9.16 -0.38 -1.85
C LEU A 132 -9.00 0.85 -2.75
N LEU A 133 -10.07 1.63 -2.94
CA LEU A 133 -10.06 2.86 -3.73
C LEU A 133 -8.97 3.82 -3.20
N HIS A 134 -8.99 4.13 -1.90
CA HIS A 134 -7.96 4.97 -1.27
C HIS A 134 -6.53 4.41 -1.47
N SER A 135 -6.35 3.10 -1.36
CA SER A 135 -5.04 2.47 -1.51
C SER A 135 -4.51 2.51 -2.96
N LEU A 136 -5.40 2.40 -3.95
CA LEU A 136 -5.04 2.39 -5.37
C LEU A 136 -4.55 3.74 -5.90
N GLY A 137 -4.80 4.83 -5.15
CA GLY A 137 -4.33 6.18 -5.47
C GLY A 137 -2.84 6.41 -5.23
N GLY A 138 -2.16 5.50 -4.52
CA GLY A 138 -0.72 5.57 -4.30
C GLY A 138 0.11 4.84 -5.36
N ILE A 139 1.44 5.03 -5.30
CA ILE A 139 2.45 4.32 -6.12
C ILE A 139 2.62 2.85 -5.71
N ALA A 140 1.84 2.39 -4.71
CA ALA A 140 1.93 1.06 -4.16
C ALA A 140 1.56 -0.04 -5.18
N ASN A 141 2.11 -1.25 -4.94
CA ASN A 141 1.90 -2.42 -5.78
C ASN A 141 0.39 -2.77 -5.87
N LYS A 142 -0.25 -2.37 -6.97
CA LYS A 142 -1.69 -2.54 -7.21
C LYS A 142 -2.12 -4.01 -7.15
N THR A 143 -1.29 -4.93 -7.64
CA THR A 143 -1.57 -6.37 -7.56
C THR A 143 -1.65 -6.85 -6.11
N ARG A 144 -0.73 -6.39 -5.25
CA ARG A 144 -0.76 -6.68 -3.80
C ARG A 144 -2.03 -6.13 -3.15
N GLN A 145 -2.46 -4.92 -3.51
CA GLN A 145 -3.65 -4.29 -2.94
C GLN A 145 -4.94 -4.99 -3.34
N ILE A 146 -5.13 -5.25 -4.64
CA ILE A 146 -6.33 -5.92 -5.17
C ILE A 146 -6.43 -7.34 -4.60
N SER A 147 -5.34 -8.11 -4.64
CA SER A 147 -5.33 -9.46 -4.06
C SER A 147 -5.55 -9.44 -2.55
N GLY A 148 -5.02 -8.44 -1.84
CA GLY A 148 -5.25 -8.26 -0.40
C GLY A 148 -6.71 -7.93 -0.08
N PHE A 149 -7.38 -7.16 -0.93
CA PHE A 149 -8.82 -6.91 -0.82
C PHE A 149 -9.62 -8.21 -0.98
N ILE A 150 -9.31 -9.02 -2.01
CA ILE A 150 -10.00 -10.30 -2.25
C ILE A 150 -9.86 -11.23 -1.04
N VAL A 151 -8.66 -11.33 -0.48
CA VAL A 151 -8.38 -12.15 0.71
C VAL A 151 -9.17 -11.65 1.93
N GLN A 152 -9.16 -10.34 2.22
CA GLN A 152 -9.90 -9.78 3.34
C GLN A 152 -11.41 -9.97 3.18
N PHE A 153 -11.93 -9.77 1.97
CA PHE A 153 -13.33 -9.97 1.65
C PHE A 153 -13.76 -11.43 1.83
N ALA A 154 -12.93 -12.38 1.37
CA ALA A 154 -13.16 -13.81 1.56
C ALA A 154 -13.14 -14.20 3.05
N LEU A 155 -12.17 -13.71 3.82
CA LEU A 155 -12.06 -13.98 5.26
C LEU A 155 -13.28 -13.43 6.03
N LEU A 156 -13.76 -12.23 5.70
CA LEU A 156 -14.94 -11.66 6.32
C LEU A 156 -16.18 -12.54 6.09
N HIS A 157 -16.43 -12.95 4.85
CA HIS A 157 -17.58 -13.80 4.51
C HIS A 157 -17.48 -15.18 5.14
N ALA A 158 -16.28 -15.77 5.17
CA ALA A 158 -16.04 -17.03 5.86
C ALA A 158 -16.30 -16.91 7.37
N GLY A 159 -15.87 -15.81 8.00
CA GLY A 159 -16.13 -15.53 9.41
C GLY A 159 -17.61 -15.37 9.72
N ILE A 160 -18.36 -14.62 8.89
CA ILE A 160 -19.81 -14.45 9.05
C ILE A 160 -20.53 -15.80 8.86
N ALA A 161 -20.17 -16.57 7.83
CA ALA A 161 -20.73 -17.89 7.59
C ALA A 161 -20.50 -18.83 8.79
N TYR A 162 -19.31 -18.77 9.40
CA TYR A 162 -18.97 -19.51 10.60
C TYR A 162 -19.80 -19.09 11.83
N ILE A 163 -19.92 -17.79 12.07
CA ILE A 163 -20.73 -17.26 13.17
C ILE A 163 -22.20 -17.65 13.00
N LEU A 164 -22.72 -17.65 11.77
CA LEU A 164 -24.14 -17.94 11.51
C LEU A 164 -24.47 -19.41 11.23
N HIS A 165 -23.49 -20.30 11.33
CA HIS A 165 -23.68 -21.74 11.11
C HIS A 165 -24.28 -22.10 9.74
N TRP A 166 -23.77 -21.44 8.69
CA TRP A 166 -24.13 -21.79 7.32
C TRP A 166 -23.57 -23.14 6.93
N GLU A 167 -24.29 -23.86 6.05
CA GLU A 167 -23.98 -25.25 5.66
C GLU A 167 -22.54 -25.43 5.14
N MET A 168 -21.98 -24.41 4.47
CA MET A 168 -20.63 -24.45 3.88
C MET A 168 -19.56 -23.71 4.71
N GLN A 169 -19.82 -23.39 5.97
CA GLN A 169 -18.92 -22.58 6.81
C GLN A 169 -17.49 -23.13 6.86
N THR A 170 -17.33 -24.43 7.08
CA THR A 170 -16.00 -25.06 7.24
C THR A 170 -15.19 -24.97 5.96
N PHE A 171 -15.83 -25.23 4.82
CA PHE A 171 -15.19 -25.12 3.52
C PHE A 171 -14.75 -23.68 3.23
N LEU A 172 -15.61 -22.70 3.49
CA LEU A 172 -15.30 -21.27 3.31
C LEU A 172 -14.14 -20.81 4.20
N VAL A 173 -14.13 -21.22 5.47
CA VAL A 173 -13.05 -20.88 6.42
C VAL A 173 -11.73 -21.48 5.96
N VAL A 174 -11.69 -22.79 5.69
CA VAL A 174 -10.45 -23.46 5.29
C VAL A 174 -9.89 -22.85 4.00
N THR A 175 -10.73 -22.65 2.99
CA THR A 175 -10.30 -22.06 1.71
C THR A 175 -9.81 -20.63 1.89
N ALA A 176 -10.54 -19.77 2.60
CA ALA A 176 -10.13 -18.40 2.85
C ALA A 176 -8.79 -18.32 3.62
N PHE A 177 -8.57 -19.19 4.61
CA PHE A 177 -7.31 -19.25 5.36
C PHE A 177 -6.13 -19.70 4.49
N VAL A 178 -6.32 -20.69 3.61
CA VAL A 178 -5.27 -21.15 2.67
C VAL A 178 -4.87 -20.01 1.73
N PHE A 179 -5.85 -19.32 1.13
CA PHE A 179 -5.56 -18.17 0.26
C PHE A 179 -4.89 -17.02 1.02
N ALA A 180 -5.33 -16.73 2.25
CA ALA A 180 -4.72 -15.72 3.09
C ALA A 180 -3.27 -16.05 3.43
N PHE A 181 -2.98 -17.32 3.74
CA PHE A 181 -1.63 -17.77 4.03
C PHE A 181 -0.71 -17.65 2.81
N ILE A 182 -1.17 -18.11 1.64
CA ILE A 182 -0.42 -17.97 0.38
C ILE A 182 -0.13 -16.49 0.09
N TRP A 183 -1.16 -15.65 0.21
CA TRP A 183 -1.01 -14.20 -0.02
C TRP A 183 0.02 -13.58 0.93
N LEU A 184 -0.03 -13.93 2.22
CA LEU A 184 0.90 -13.45 3.24
C LEU A 184 2.34 -13.88 2.92
N VAL A 185 2.56 -15.13 2.52
CA VAL A 185 3.89 -15.62 2.14
C VAL A 185 4.43 -14.84 0.93
N VAL A 186 3.63 -14.73 -0.13
CA VAL A 186 4.04 -14.14 -1.41
C VAL A 186 4.28 -12.64 -1.31
N TYR A 187 3.37 -11.90 -0.67
CA TYR A 187 3.39 -10.44 -0.70
C TYR A 187 3.97 -9.78 0.55
N VAL A 188 4.18 -10.51 1.64
CA VAL A 188 4.72 -9.97 2.89
C VAL A 188 6.04 -10.64 3.26
N ILE A 189 6.08 -11.97 3.39
CA ILE A 189 7.28 -12.66 3.89
C ILE A 189 8.43 -12.63 2.88
N ILE A 190 8.20 -13.09 1.64
CA ILE A 190 9.26 -13.16 0.62
C ILE A 190 9.91 -11.78 0.37
N PRO A 191 9.15 -10.70 0.16
CA PRO A 191 9.74 -9.36 -0.01
C PRO A 191 10.51 -8.88 1.23
N SER A 192 10.00 -9.16 2.44
CA SER A 192 10.65 -8.78 3.70
C SER A 192 12.03 -9.44 3.86
N ILE A 193 12.15 -10.74 3.51
CA ILE A 193 13.45 -11.45 3.54
C ILE A 193 14.44 -10.82 2.56
N LYS A 194 14.01 -10.53 1.32
CA LYS A 194 14.88 -9.89 0.33
C LYS A 194 15.38 -8.52 0.77
N SER A 195 14.51 -7.71 1.39
CA SER A 195 14.90 -6.37 1.86
C SER A 195 16.02 -6.38 2.90
N LYS A 196 16.11 -7.43 3.73
CA LYS A 196 17.15 -7.59 4.75
C LYS A 196 18.51 -8.03 4.21
N GLN A 197 18.57 -8.54 2.97
CA GLN A 197 19.84 -8.97 2.35
C GLN A 197 20.64 -7.82 1.73
N TYR A 198 20.05 -6.63 1.64
CA TYR A 198 20.67 -5.42 1.08
C TYR A 198 21.08 -4.37 2.13
N ILE A 199 20.99 -4.73 3.43
CA ILE A 199 21.50 -3.94 4.57
C ILE A 199 22.72 -4.68 5.12
#